data_AF-A0A0A2MAZ8-F1
#
_entry.id   AF-A0A0A2MAZ8-F1
#
_cell.length_a   1.000
_cell.length_b   1.000
_cell.length_c   1.000
_cell.angle_alpha   90.00
_cell.angle_beta   90.00
_cell.angle_gamma   90.00
#
_symmetry.space_group_name_H-M   'P 1'
#
loop_
_entity.id
_entity.type
_entity.pdbx_description
1 polymer ?
#
loop_
_entity_poly.entity_id
_entity_poly.type
_entity_poly.pdbx_seq_one_letter_code
_entity_poly.pdbx_strand_id
1 'polypeptide(L)'
;PYKGNTSMMIVLPDDGKMKEVEESICRHHIKTWHEKLFRSSVDLFMPKFSITATSKLKGILQEMGITDAFGDAADFSGMTEELKVKVSNVVHQAVLSVDEKGTEAAA
;
A
#
# COMPACT_ATOMS: atom_id res chain seq x y z
N PRO A 1 -8.95 -8.98 14.52
CA PRO A 1 -7.96 -7.95 14.94
C PRO A 1 -6.69 -8.66 15.41
N TYR A 2 -5.50 -8.13 15.11
CA TYR A 2 -4.24 -8.72 15.58
C TYR A 2 -3.97 -8.33 17.05
N LYS A 3 -2.97 -8.96 17.66
CA LYS A 3 -2.44 -8.48 18.95
C LYS A 3 -1.84 -7.08 18.75
N GLY A 4 -2.28 -6.11 19.55
CA GLY A 4 -1.88 -4.70 19.43
C GLY A 4 -2.95 -3.84 18.76
N ASN A 5 -2.52 -2.82 18.02
CA ASN A 5 -3.39 -1.78 17.47
C ASN A 5 -3.63 -1.92 15.95
N THR A 6 -3.45 -3.13 15.40
CA THR A 6 -3.51 -3.38 13.96
C THR A 6 -4.64 -4.35 13.61
N SER A 7 -5.29 -4.10 12.48
CA SER A 7 -6.32 -4.96 11.89
C SER A 7 -6.11 -5.08 10.38
N MET A 8 -6.59 -6.19 9.82
CA MET A 8 -6.73 -6.38 8.38
C MET A 8 -8.21 -6.27 8.02
N MET A 9 -8.52 -5.50 6.98
CA MET A 9 -9.85 -5.45 6.37
C MET A 9 -9.78 -6.16 5.03
N ILE A 10 -10.58 -7.21 4.87
CA ILE A 10 -10.67 -7.98 3.63
C ILE A 10 -11.92 -7.51 2.89
N VAL A 11 -11.75 -7.12 1.63
CA VAL A 11 -12.86 -6.74 0.75
C VAL A 11 -13.01 -7.84 -0.29
N LEU A 12 -14.16 -8.52 -0.27
CA LEU A 12 -14.51 -9.56 -1.23
C LEU A 12 -15.58 -8.99 -2.17
N PRO A 13 -15.23 -8.61 -3.42
CA PRO A 13 -16.22 -8.17 -4.39
C PRO A 13 -17.09 -9.33 -4.87
N ASP A 14 -18.32 -9.03 -5.27
CA ASP A 14 -19.14 -9.95 -6.05
C ASP A 14 -18.48 -10.24 -7.41
N ASP A 15 -18.89 -11.34 -8.05
CA ASP A 15 -18.28 -11.79 -9.29
C ASP A 15 -18.42 -10.73 -10.40
N GLY A 16 -17.31 -10.43 -11.07
CA GLY A 16 -17.22 -9.36 -12.07
C GLY A 16 -17.23 -7.92 -11.53
N LYS A 17 -17.25 -7.71 -10.20
CA LYS A 17 -17.37 -6.37 -9.59
C LYS A 17 -16.07 -5.76 -9.06
N MET A 18 -14.91 -6.39 -9.33
CA MET A 18 -13.61 -5.92 -8.85
C MET A 18 -13.32 -4.46 -9.24
N LYS A 19 -13.52 -4.11 -10.52
CA LYS A 19 -13.23 -2.76 -11.03
C LYS A 19 -14.06 -1.67 -10.35
N GLU A 20 -15.35 -1.95 -10.08
CA GLU A 20 -16.23 -1.03 -9.38
C GLU A 20 -15.74 -0.79 -7.95
N VAL A 21 -15.27 -1.85 -7.27
CA VAL A 21 -14.67 -1.73 -5.94
C VAL A 21 -13.40 -0.87 -6.01
N GLU A 22 -12.47 -1.16 -6.93
CA GLU A 22 -11.22 -0.41 -7.10
C GLU A 22 -11.46 1.09 -7.33
N GLU A 23 -12.39 1.45 -8.23
CA GLU A 23 -12.74 2.85 -8.52
C GLU A 23 -13.46 3.54 -7.36
N SER A 24 -14.13 2.77 -6.50
CA SER A 24 -14.78 3.29 -5.30
C SER A 24 -13.81 3.51 -4.13
N ILE A 25 -12.58 3.02 -4.18
CA ILE A 25 -11.65 3.14 -3.05
C ILE A 25 -11.30 4.61 -2.83
N CYS A 26 -11.82 5.16 -1.72
CA CYS A 26 -11.45 6.48 -1.25
C CYS A 26 -11.54 6.54 0.28
N ARG A 27 -10.94 7.59 0.87
CA ARG A 27 -10.90 7.77 2.33
C ARG A 27 -12.29 7.73 2.98
N HIS A 28 -13.28 8.34 2.32
CA HIS A 28 -14.65 8.39 2.83
C HIS A 28 -15.29 6.99 2.84
N HIS A 29 -15.23 6.26 1.72
CA HIS A 29 -15.81 4.93 1.62
C HIS A 29 -15.16 3.92 2.56
N ILE A 30 -13.83 3.92 2.69
CA ILE A 30 -13.12 3.06 3.65
C ILE A 30 -13.60 3.32 5.08
N LYS A 31 -13.73 4.60 5.47
CA LYS A 31 -14.23 4.98 6.79
C LYS A 31 -15.66 4.50 7.00
N THR A 32 -16.54 4.70 6.02
CA THR A 32 -17.94 4.25 6.08
C THR A 32 -18.05 2.73 6.16
N TRP A 33 -17.27 1.97 5.39
CA TRP A 33 -17.24 0.51 5.47
C TRP A 33 -16.80 0.06 6.86
N HIS A 34 -15.73 0.64 7.39
CA HIS A 34 -15.22 0.34 8.73
C HIS A 34 -16.27 0.62 9.84
N GLU A 35 -16.97 1.76 9.76
CA GLU A 35 -18.02 2.13 10.73
C GLU A 35 -19.26 1.24 10.66
N LYS A 36 -19.55 0.65 9.50
CA LYS A 36 -20.69 -0.27 9.30
C LYS A 36 -20.40 -1.71 9.71
N LEU A 37 -19.15 -2.06 10.01
CA LEU A 37 -18.79 -3.40 10.47
C LEU A 37 -19.44 -3.68 11.82
N PHE A 38 -20.06 -4.84 11.95
CA PHE A 38 -20.61 -5.33 13.21
C PHE A 38 -20.17 -6.78 13.42
N ARG A 39 -20.13 -7.22 14.68
CA ARG A 39 -19.75 -8.58 15.02
C ARG A 39 -20.89 -9.53 14.66
N SER A 40 -20.57 -10.56 13.88
CA SER A 40 -21.48 -11.65 13.53
C SER A 40 -20.71 -12.97 13.47
N SER A 41 -21.43 -14.09 13.55
CA SER A 41 -20.86 -15.42 13.33
C SER A 41 -20.88 -15.73 11.83
N VAL A 42 -19.76 -16.17 11.30
CA VAL A 42 -19.57 -16.47 9.87
C VAL A 42 -18.69 -17.71 9.71
N ASP A 43 -18.97 -18.51 8.69
CA ASP A 43 -18.07 -19.58 8.24
C ASP A 43 -17.06 -19.00 7.26
N LEU A 44 -15.86 -18.69 7.75
CA LEU A 44 -14.80 -18.05 6.97
C LEU A 44 -13.84 -19.09 6.38
N PHE A 45 -13.69 -19.06 5.07
CA PHE A 45 -12.65 -19.80 4.34
C PHE A 45 -11.64 -18.80 3.79
N MET A 46 -10.41 -18.83 4.32
CA MET A 46 -9.35 -17.91 3.92
C MET A 46 -8.11 -18.70 3.51
N PRO A 47 -7.56 -18.49 2.30
CA PRO A 47 -6.35 -19.17 1.87
C PRO A 47 -5.13 -18.64 2.62
N LYS A 48 -4.14 -19.50 2.84
CA LYS A 48 -2.78 -19.05 3.14
C LYS A 48 -2.21 -18.39 1.90
N PHE A 49 -1.55 -17.26 2.07
CA PHE A 49 -0.85 -16.61 0.97
C PHE A 49 0.41 -15.90 1.46
N SER A 50 1.36 -15.78 0.55
CA SER A 50 2.54 -14.94 0.70
C SER A 50 2.67 -14.09 -0.55
N ILE A 51 2.72 -12.77 -0.35
CA ILE A 51 2.80 -11.76 -1.41
C ILE A 51 4.11 -11.00 -1.19
N THR A 52 4.92 -10.92 -2.24
CA THR A 52 6.09 -10.05 -2.27
C THR A 52 5.94 -9.09 -3.44
N ALA A 53 6.00 -7.80 -3.16
CA ALA A 53 5.94 -6.73 -4.15
C ALA A 53 7.25 -5.97 -4.14
N THR A 54 7.92 -5.86 -5.29
CA THR A 54 9.09 -5.00 -5.47
C THR A 54 8.79 -3.99 -6.57
N SER A 55 8.83 -2.70 -6.24
CA SER A 55 8.43 -1.62 -7.14
C SER A 55 9.58 -0.64 -7.35
N LYS A 56 9.92 -0.40 -8.61
CA LYS A 56 10.77 0.73 -9.01
C LYS A 56 9.88 1.97 -9.08
N LEU A 57 9.92 2.78 -8.02
CA LEU A 57 8.99 3.89 -7.83
C LEU A 57 9.33 5.12 -8.65
N LYS A 58 10.52 5.21 -9.25
CA LYS A 58 10.92 6.40 -10.03
C LYS A 58 9.85 6.85 -11.04
N GLY A 59 9.43 5.95 -11.94
CA GLY A 59 8.42 6.29 -12.95
C GLY A 59 7.06 6.63 -12.34
N ILE A 60 6.61 5.83 -11.37
CA ILE A 60 5.32 6.02 -10.68
C ILE A 60 5.28 7.39 -9.97
N LEU A 61 6.33 7.75 -9.24
CA LEU A 61 6.41 9.03 -8.54
C LEU A 61 6.44 10.21 -9.51
N GLN A 62 7.12 10.06 -10.66
CA GLN A 62 7.10 11.06 -11.72
C GLN A 62 5.69 11.23 -12.32
N GLU A 63 4.97 10.15 -12.59
CA GLU A 63 3.57 10.19 -13.04
C GLU A 63 2.63 10.82 -12.01
N MET A 64 2.94 10.67 -10.71
CA MET A 64 2.24 11.34 -9.61
C MET A 64 2.63 12.82 -9.43
N GLY A 65 3.54 13.35 -10.26
CA GLY A 65 3.96 14.76 -10.24
C GLY A 65 5.23 15.05 -9.45
N ILE A 66 5.88 14.03 -8.87
CA ILE A 66 7.18 14.19 -8.18
C ILE A 66 8.28 14.04 -9.22
N THR A 67 8.58 15.12 -9.94
CA THR A 67 9.55 15.14 -11.03
C THR A 67 10.88 15.78 -10.65
N ASP A 68 10.84 16.84 -9.83
CA ASP A 68 12.00 17.71 -9.60
C ASP A 68 13.15 16.95 -8.94
N ALA A 69 12.83 16.10 -7.97
CA ALA A 69 13.78 15.24 -7.27
C ALA A 69 14.64 14.34 -8.19
N PHE A 70 14.15 14.03 -9.40
CA PHE A 70 14.82 13.16 -10.36
C PHE A 70 15.49 13.92 -11.52
N GLY A 71 15.23 15.23 -11.64
CA GLY A 71 15.69 16.09 -12.73
C GLY A 71 16.86 16.99 -12.34
N ASP A 72 17.24 17.89 -13.25
CA ASP A 72 18.32 18.86 -12.99
C ASP A 72 17.84 20.07 -12.16
N ALA A 73 16.52 20.19 -11.99
CA ALA A 73 15.88 21.13 -11.06
C ALA A 73 15.86 20.60 -9.60
N ALA A 74 16.41 19.42 -9.34
CA ALA A 74 16.51 18.86 -8.00
C ALA A 74 17.25 19.80 -7.05
N ASP A 75 16.61 20.14 -5.94
CA ASP A 75 17.24 20.88 -4.85
C ASP A 75 17.43 19.97 -3.63
N PHE A 76 18.67 19.56 -3.43
CA PHE A 76 19.13 18.80 -2.27
C PHE A 76 20.23 19.55 -1.51
N SER A 77 20.19 20.89 -1.54
CA SER A 77 21.13 21.76 -0.82
C SER A 77 21.19 21.47 0.68
N GLY A 78 20.07 21.02 1.27
CA GLY A 78 20.04 20.55 2.67
C GLY A 78 20.87 19.30 2.97
N MET A 79 21.35 18.57 1.95
CA MET A 79 22.25 17.42 2.09
C MET A 79 23.70 17.77 1.72
N THR A 80 23.90 18.55 0.65
CA THR A 80 25.23 18.98 0.20
C THR A 80 25.14 20.26 -0.61
N GLU A 81 26.03 21.21 -0.30
CA GLU A 81 26.11 22.51 -1.00
C GLU A 81 27.13 22.50 -2.15
N GLU A 82 28.09 21.58 -2.11
CA GLU A 82 29.23 21.54 -3.05
C GLU A 82 28.88 20.82 -4.36
N LEU A 83 27.92 19.89 -4.31
CA LEU A 83 27.58 19.01 -5.43
C LEU A 83 26.10 19.08 -5.75
N LYS A 84 25.77 19.35 -7.01
CA LYS A 84 24.40 19.16 -7.50
C LYS A 84 24.10 17.66 -7.58
N VAL A 85 23.29 17.17 -6.66
CA VAL A 85 22.85 15.77 -6.60
C VAL A 85 21.38 15.65 -7.01
N LYS A 86 20.98 14.45 -7.43
CA LYS A 86 19.58 14.12 -7.75
C LYS A 86 19.28 12.66 -7.45
N VAL A 87 18.01 12.32 -7.30
CA VAL A 87 17.58 10.94 -7.08
C VAL A 87 17.73 10.15 -8.38
N SER A 88 18.58 9.13 -8.34
CA SER A 88 18.80 8.24 -9.49
C SER A 88 17.72 7.17 -9.59
N ASN A 89 17.37 6.54 -8.46
CA ASN A 89 16.41 5.44 -8.38
C ASN A 89 15.73 5.39 -6.99
N VAL A 90 14.51 4.86 -6.97
CA VAL A 90 13.76 4.57 -5.74
C VAL A 90 13.19 3.16 -5.86
N VAL A 91 13.51 2.29 -4.91
CA VAL A 91 13.04 0.91 -4.87
C VAL A 91 12.33 0.69 -3.54
N HIS A 92 11.12 0.15 -3.60
CA HIS A 92 10.34 -0.25 -2.44
C HIS A 92 10.03 -1.75 -2.53
N GLN A 93 10.25 -2.48 -1.44
CA GLN A 93 9.99 -3.92 -1.39
C GLN A 93 9.16 -4.23 -0.15
N ALA A 94 7.96 -4.80 -0.36
CA ALA A 94 7.07 -5.22 0.71
C ALA A 94 6.80 -6.73 0.62
N VAL A 95 6.73 -7.39 1.78
CA VAL A 95 6.42 -8.81 1.97
C VAL A 95 5.27 -8.92 2.96
N LEU A 96 4.25 -9.70 2.60
CA LEU A 96 3.09 -10.00 3.43
C LEU A 96 2.80 -11.50 3.39
N SER A 97 2.81 -12.16 4.54
CA SER A 97 2.49 -13.57 4.69
C SER A 97 1.35 -13.75 5.69
N VAL A 98 0.33 -14.52 5.32
CA VAL A 98 -0.83 -14.80 6.16
C VAL A 98 -0.99 -16.30 6.35
N ASP A 99 -1.08 -16.72 7.62
CA ASP A 99 -1.33 -18.09 8.05
C ASP A 99 -2.37 -18.15 9.19
N GLU A 100 -2.66 -19.35 9.70
CA GLU A 100 -3.67 -19.52 10.77
C GLU A 100 -3.24 -18.94 12.12
N LYS A 101 -1.94 -18.67 12.31
CA LYS A 101 -1.40 -18.08 13.54
C LYS A 101 -1.42 -16.56 13.49
N GLY A 102 -1.39 -15.97 12.30
CA GLY A 102 -1.54 -14.53 12.12
C GLY A 102 -1.00 -14.02 10.79
N THR A 103 -0.35 -12.86 10.85
CA THR A 103 0.18 -12.19 9.67
C THR A 103 1.53 -11.60 9.98
N GLU A 104 2.49 -11.87 9.10
CA GLU A 104 3.83 -11.31 9.11
C GLU A 104 3.95 -10.33 7.93
N ALA A 105 4.35 -9.09 8.21
CA ALA A 105 4.49 -8.04 7.21
C ALA A 105 5.82 -7.30 7.40
N ALA A 106 6.54 -7.04 6.31
CA ALA A 106 7.77 -6.26 6.25
C ALA A 106 7.77 -5.39 4.99
N ALA A 107 8.37 -4.19 5.03
CA ALA A 107 8.32 -3.21 3.94
C ALA A 107 9.56 -2.30 3.91
#